data_AF-A0A7V3U2Y1-F1
#
_entry.id   AF-A0A7V3U2Y1-F1
#
_cell.length_a   1.000
_cell.length_b   1.000
_cell.length_c   1.000
_cell.angle_alpha   90.00
_cell.angle_beta   90.00
_cell.angle_gamma   90.00
#
_symmetry.space_group_name_H-M   'P 1'
#
loop_
_entity.id
_entity.type
_entity.pdbx_description
1 polymer ?
#
loop_
_entity_poly.entity_id
_entity_poly.type
_entity_poly.pdbx_seq_one_letter_code
_entity_poly.pdbx_strand_id
1 'polypeptide(L)'
;MSDISANLSLPFILPSQAQKHVTFNEGMRRLDTLVQLMILAVDQTAPPATPNDGDRYIVPAAATGDWAGHEGDIAVFEETSWQFLTPGKGWIGWVEAANELYVFDGTNWLSISDTFDLQNLDMVGISTTADTINRLAVASEASLFTHAGAGHQMKLNKSTAADTASLLFQTGWSGRAEMGTTGTDDFEIKVSGDGAVFHSAMVATAATGRVQFPSGVDGLSPAEFGTGSLLTTDYSASKGVDLVANSTGLLGNSYNYPAEFTYDPVVTPNLPASFYFPGYFTNTAKMQEFLPVDPNKVYRLQSYIRQQSQPGDWSAFTYGERHTQYMGLYAYDADWQVISAQHHMRFKHSGIDSLTTLAAPLAPGDTSITLADSSGWNETDTTANKRGIIIFGYKNSAGYTYDYYSRLVEPDLFDLGQVNKTTHIVTLNKPLPANMGNPDDPGGIWPAGTRIANSSSGNSFKYAFYAGLHVPEVDRWYLTTGHIGGIDTSGTNYTSNFAPGTTYVIPFWLPNFSNRAGGYSGHPDTGTSHKVWFTGASVTPEPLAVMSEVLTGADTGRKDIKVPTGDFATGAVSLAPTGISIDPV
;
A
#
# COMPACT_ATOMS: atom_id res chain seq x y z
N MET A 1 -61.72 -41.36 -67.47
CA MET A 1 -61.65 -41.41 -66.00
C MET A 1 -60.81 -42.63 -65.65
N SER A 2 -59.78 -42.43 -64.82
CA SER A 2 -59.01 -43.51 -64.21
C SER A 2 -59.89 -44.30 -63.23
N ASP A 3 -59.60 -45.59 -63.03
CA ASP A 3 -60.26 -46.43 -62.03
C ASP A 3 -59.53 -46.39 -60.66
N ILE A 4 -58.43 -45.63 -60.57
CA ILE A 4 -57.62 -45.43 -59.36
C ILE A 4 -57.21 -43.95 -59.18
N SER A 5 -56.88 -43.55 -57.95
CA SER A 5 -56.31 -42.24 -57.62
C SER A 5 -54.83 -42.11 -58.01
N ALA A 6 -54.34 -40.88 -58.14
CA ALA A 6 -53.03 -40.58 -58.73
C ALA A 6 -51.83 -40.91 -57.81
N ASN A 7 -51.89 -40.60 -56.52
CA ASN A 7 -50.73 -40.68 -55.62
C ASN A 7 -50.61 -42.04 -54.92
N LEU A 8 -51.72 -42.59 -54.44
CA LEU A 8 -51.79 -43.77 -53.58
C LEU A 8 -52.45 -44.97 -54.28
N SER A 9 -52.87 -44.83 -55.54
CA SER A 9 -53.55 -45.89 -56.30
C SER A 9 -54.80 -46.45 -55.61
N LEU A 10 -55.58 -45.59 -54.95
CA LEU A 10 -56.82 -45.97 -54.27
C LEU A 10 -57.92 -46.28 -55.29
N PRO A 11 -58.67 -47.39 -55.14
CA PRO A 11 -59.67 -47.79 -56.11
C PRO A 11 -60.92 -46.92 -56.09
N PHE A 12 -61.41 -46.54 -57.27
CA PHE A 12 -62.68 -45.84 -57.47
C PHE A 12 -63.83 -46.80 -57.82
N ILE A 13 -65.05 -46.42 -57.46
CA ILE A 13 -66.28 -47.12 -57.87
C ILE A 13 -66.65 -46.66 -59.28
N LEU A 14 -66.88 -47.61 -60.19
CA LEU A 14 -67.30 -47.35 -61.57
C LEU A 14 -68.66 -46.61 -61.65
N PRO A 15 -68.90 -45.82 -62.72
CA PRO A 15 -70.16 -45.10 -62.93
C PRO A 15 -71.41 -46.02 -62.94
N SER A 16 -72.60 -45.42 -62.77
CA SER A 16 -73.93 -46.10 -62.80
C SER A 16 -74.31 -46.95 -61.58
N GLN A 17 -73.64 -46.77 -60.44
CA GLN A 17 -73.98 -47.39 -59.15
C GLN A 17 -74.92 -46.53 -58.28
N ALA A 18 -76.09 -46.14 -58.79
CA ALA A 18 -77.09 -45.32 -58.08
C ALA A 18 -76.50 -44.06 -57.38
N GLN A 19 -75.59 -43.36 -58.06
CA GLN A 19 -74.87 -42.16 -57.59
C GLN A 19 -73.97 -42.34 -56.34
N LYS A 20 -73.81 -43.54 -55.77
CA LYS A 20 -72.91 -43.80 -54.62
C LYS A 20 -71.43 -43.55 -54.93
N HIS A 21 -71.05 -43.73 -56.20
CA HIS A 21 -69.69 -43.48 -56.69
C HIS A 21 -69.25 -42.02 -56.52
N VAL A 22 -70.19 -41.06 -56.50
CA VAL A 22 -69.88 -39.63 -56.43
C VAL A 22 -69.25 -39.28 -55.08
N THR A 23 -69.95 -39.55 -53.97
CA THR A 23 -69.48 -39.19 -52.63
C THR A 23 -68.32 -40.05 -52.15
N PHE A 24 -68.27 -41.32 -52.54
CA PHE A 24 -67.17 -42.22 -52.17
C PHE A 24 -65.87 -41.86 -52.91
N ASN A 25 -65.92 -41.66 -54.23
CA ASN A 25 -64.71 -41.34 -55.00
C ASN A 25 -64.19 -39.95 -54.60
N GLU A 26 -65.06 -39.01 -54.26
CA GLU A 26 -64.67 -37.72 -53.66
C GLU A 26 -63.90 -37.91 -52.34
N GLY A 27 -64.38 -38.78 -51.45
CA GLY A 27 -63.66 -39.13 -50.22
C GLY A 27 -62.29 -39.75 -50.50
N MET A 28 -62.19 -40.63 -51.50
CA MET A 28 -60.93 -41.26 -51.89
C MET A 28 -59.94 -40.27 -52.51
N ARG A 29 -60.40 -39.32 -53.33
CA ARG A 29 -59.56 -38.23 -53.87
C ARG A 29 -58.98 -37.37 -52.75
N ARG A 30 -59.79 -37.00 -51.75
CA ARG A 30 -59.30 -36.27 -50.57
C ARG A 30 -58.26 -37.05 -49.76
N LEU A 31 -58.48 -38.35 -49.57
CA LEU A 31 -57.51 -39.21 -48.88
C LEU A 31 -56.20 -39.37 -49.67
N ASP A 32 -56.28 -39.49 -50.99
CA ASP A 32 -55.12 -39.52 -51.89
C ASP A 32 -54.23 -38.29 -51.75
N THR A 33 -54.86 -37.12 -51.63
CA THR A 33 -54.16 -35.85 -51.48
C THR A 33 -53.51 -35.70 -50.12
N LEU A 34 -54.21 -36.07 -49.03
CA LEU A 34 -53.83 -35.74 -47.65
C LEU A 34 -52.97 -36.81 -46.94
N VAL A 35 -53.13 -38.09 -47.29
CA VAL A 35 -52.37 -39.17 -46.65
C VAL A 35 -50.97 -39.20 -47.24
N GLN A 36 -49.94 -39.22 -46.38
CA GLN A 36 -48.54 -39.05 -46.81
C GLN A 36 -48.38 -37.78 -47.68
N LEU A 37 -48.87 -36.66 -47.16
CA LEU A 37 -48.90 -35.38 -47.86
C LEU A 37 -47.48 -34.98 -48.31
N MET A 38 -47.25 -35.08 -49.61
CA MET A 38 -46.02 -34.69 -50.29
C MET A 38 -46.38 -33.55 -51.23
N ILE A 39 -45.67 -32.44 -51.09
CA ILE A 39 -45.94 -31.16 -51.75
C ILE A 39 -44.70 -30.82 -52.55
N LEU A 40 -44.86 -30.48 -53.82
CA LEU A 40 -43.74 -30.18 -54.71
C LEU A 40 -43.07 -28.86 -54.33
N ALA A 41 -43.85 -27.79 -54.13
CA ALA A 41 -43.35 -26.47 -53.74
C ALA A 41 -44.39 -25.66 -52.96
N VAL A 42 -43.92 -24.61 -52.27
CA VAL A 42 -44.75 -23.71 -51.43
C VAL A 42 -44.64 -22.23 -51.79
N ASP A 43 -43.69 -21.87 -52.66
CA ASP A 43 -43.37 -20.50 -53.06
C ASP A 43 -43.67 -20.22 -54.54
N GLN A 44 -44.20 -21.21 -55.26
CA GLN A 44 -44.57 -21.07 -56.66
C GLN A 44 -45.84 -20.23 -56.83
N THR A 45 -45.76 -19.08 -57.50
CA THR A 45 -46.87 -18.11 -57.58
C THR A 45 -47.83 -18.33 -58.74
N ALA A 46 -47.53 -19.22 -59.69
CA ALA A 46 -48.41 -19.56 -60.80
C ALA A 46 -48.42 -21.08 -61.01
N PRO A 47 -49.57 -21.70 -61.34
CA PRO A 47 -49.64 -23.13 -61.64
C PRO A 47 -48.65 -23.50 -62.77
N PRO A 48 -47.99 -24.67 -62.70
CA PRO A 48 -47.19 -25.16 -63.82
C PRO A 48 -47.98 -25.19 -65.12
N ALA A 49 -47.32 -24.90 -66.26
CA ALA A 49 -47.98 -24.96 -67.57
C ALA A 49 -48.37 -26.39 -67.98
N THR A 50 -47.69 -27.39 -67.41
CA THR A 50 -47.90 -28.82 -67.67
C THR A 50 -47.81 -29.62 -66.36
N PRO A 51 -48.80 -29.52 -65.47
CA PRO A 51 -48.83 -30.29 -64.23
C PRO A 51 -49.19 -31.76 -64.53
N ASN A 52 -48.65 -32.69 -63.75
CA ASN A 52 -49.05 -34.09 -63.78
C ASN A 52 -50.24 -34.32 -62.84
N ASP A 53 -51.04 -35.34 -63.14
CA ASP A 53 -52.12 -35.77 -62.25
C ASP A 53 -51.56 -36.17 -60.89
N GLY A 54 -52.12 -35.61 -59.81
CA GLY A 54 -51.66 -35.83 -58.44
C GLY A 54 -50.59 -34.85 -57.93
N ASP A 55 -50.07 -33.95 -58.77
CA ASP A 55 -49.14 -32.91 -58.36
C ASP A 55 -49.78 -32.01 -57.29
N ARG A 56 -49.07 -31.79 -56.18
CA ARG A 56 -49.55 -31.06 -55.01
C ARG A 56 -48.67 -29.85 -54.72
N TYR A 57 -49.29 -28.71 -54.46
CA TYR A 57 -48.62 -27.44 -54.12
C TYR A 57 -49.30 -26.79 -52.92
N ILE A 58 -48.56 -26.00 -52.15
CA ILE A 58 -49.16 -25.01 -51.26
C ILE A 58 -49.24 -23.70 -52.04
N VAL A 59 -50.43 -23.14 -52.11
CA VAL A 59 -50.67 -21.88 -52.83
C VAL A 59 -50.10 -20.73 -52.01
N PRO A 60 -49.12 -19.95 -52.52
CA PRO A 60 -48.56 -18.82 -51.78
C PRO A 60 -49.50 -17.62 -51.79
N ALA A 61 -49.25 -16.65 -50.90
CA ALA A 61 -50.06 -15.43 -50.78
C ALA A 61 -50.11 -14.53 -52.03
N ALA A 62 -49.20 -14.72 -52.99
CA ALA A 62 -49.13 -13.97 -54.25
C ALA A 62 -49.52 -14.82 -55.46
N ALA A 63 -50.46 -15.75 -55.27
CA ALA A 63 -50.89 -16.66 -56.31
C ALA A 63 -51.59 -15.96 -57.49
N THR A 64 -51.38 -16.49 -58.68
CA THR A 64 -51.89 -15.98 -59.95
C THR A 64 -52.47 -17.12 -60.80
N GLY A 65 -53.20 -16.77 -61.86
CA GLY A 65 -53.86 -17.77 -62.71
C GLY A 65 -54.93 -18.55 -61.95
N ASP A 66 -55.00 -19.86 -62.17
CA ASP A 66 -56.00 -20.74 -61.54
C ASP A 66 -55.87 -20.82 -60.01
N TRP A 67 -54.73 -20.42 -59.45
CA TRP A 67 -54.48 -20.42 -58.01
C TRP A 67 -54.93 -19.13 -57.28
N ALA A 68 -55.34 -18.09 -58.01
CA ALA A 68 -55.74 -16.81 -57.42
C ALA A 68 -56.99 -16.95 -56.52
N GLY A 69 -56.94 -16.45 -55.28
CA GLY A 69 -58.04 -16.52 -54.31
C GLY A 69 -58.07 -17.80 -53.45
N HIS A 70 -57.06 -18.66 -53.59
CA HIS A 70 -56.88 -19.91 -52.84
C HIS A 70 -55.61 -19.90 -51.98
N GLU A 71 -55.20 -18.72 -51.51
CA GLU A 71 -53.95 -18.55 -50.75
C GLU A 71 -53.93 -19.42 -49.48
N GLY A 72 -52.88 -20.22 -49.30
CA GLY A 72 -52.71 -21.13 -48.16
C GLY A 72 -53.36 -22.51 -48.32
N ASP A 73 -54.22 -22.71 -49.33
CA ASP A 73 -54.81 -24.02 -49.63
C ASP A 73 -53.75 -24.97 -50.23
N ILE A 74 -54.01 -26.27 -50.09
CA ILE A 74 -53.30 -27.31 -50.85
C ILE A 74 -53.97 -27.41 -52.22
N ALA A 75 -53.26 -27.03 -53.28
CA ALA A 75 -53.68 -27.23 -54.66
C ALA A 75 -53.24 -28.62 -55.14
N VAL A 76 -54.16 -29.44 -55.62
CA VAL A 76 -53.87 -30.72 -56.28
C VAL A 76 -54.39 -30.68 -57.71
N PHE A 77 -53.56 -31.08 -58.68
CA PHE A 77 -54.00 -31.18 -60.06
C PHE A 77 -54.69 -32.53 -60.29
N GLU A 78 -55.96 -32.49 -60.72
CA GLU A 78 -56.75 -33.69 -60.99
C GLU A 78 -57.36 -33.63 -62.39
N GLU A 79 -57.02 -34.62 -63.22
CA GLU A 79 -57.46 -34.83 -64.61
C GLU A 79 -57.23 -33.62 -65.54
N THR A 80 -57.97 -32.53 -65.36
CA THR A 80 -57.91 -31.30 -66.16
C THR A 80 -58.05 -30.01 -65.35
N SER A 81 -58.20 -30.07 -64.02
CA SER A 81 -58.39 -28.88 -63.19
C SER A 81 -57.72 -28.97 -61.83
N TRP A 82 -57.45 -27.81 -61.24
CA TRP A 82 -56.98 -27.69 -59.88
C TRP A 82 -58.12 -27.86 -58.88
N GLN A 83 -57.92 -28.71 -57.88
CA GLN A 83 -58.75 -28.81 -56.69
C GLN A 83 -58.02 -28.20 -55.50
N PHE A 84 -58.75 -27.53 -54.63
CA PHE A 84 -58.18 -26.82 -53.47
C PHE A 84 -58.72 -27.41 -52.17
N LEU A 85 -57.81 -27.71 -51.25
CA LEU A 85 -58.11 -28.22 -49.92
C LEU A 85 -57.59 -27.27 -48.86
N THR A 86 -58.50 -26.67 -48.09
CA THR A 86 -58.13 -25.81 -46.97
C THR A 86 -57.54 -26.63 -45.83
N PRO A 87 -56.30 -26.36 -45.40
CA PRO A 87 -55.64 -27.13 -44.36
C PRO A 87 -56.21 -26.84 -42.97
N GLY A 88 -56.20 -27.87 -42.12
CA GLY A 88 -56.48 -27.74 -40.69
C GLY A 88 -55.20 -27.45 -39.90
N LYS A 89 -55.32 -26.70 -38.79
CA LYS A 89 -54.20 -26.47 -37.87
C LYS A 89 -53.57 -27.81 -37.42
N GLY A 90 -52.26 -27.91 -37.53
CA GLY A 90 -51.47 -29.09 -37.18
C GLY A 90 -51.32 -30.12 -38.32
N TRP A 91 -51.82 -29.84 -39.53
CA TRP A 91 -51.52 -30.67 -40.70
C TRP A 91 -50.04 -30.58 -41.04
N ILE A 92 -49.46 -31.72 -41.44
CA ILE A 92 -48.03 -31.87 -41.73
C ILE A 92 -47.87 -32.38 -43.16
N GLY A 93 -46.94 -31.80 -43.91
CA GLY A 93 -46.58 -32.24 -45.25
C GLY A 93 -45.08 -32.13 -45.50
N TRP A 94 -44.53 -33.05 -46.28
CA TRP A 94 -43.15 -32.95 -46.76
C TRP A 94 -43.12 -32.08 -48.01
N VAL A 95 -42.29 -31.03 -48.00
CA VAL A 95 -42.11 -30.16 -49.16
C VAL A 95 -40.83 -30.58 -49.89
N GLU A 96 -40.95 -31.08 -51.11
CA GLU A 96 -39.83 -31.61 -51.89
C GLU A 96 -38.83 -30.52 -52.26
N ALA A 97 -39.28 -29.37 -52.77
CA ALA A 97 -38.39 -28.27 -53.16
C ALA A 97 -37.56 -27.72 -51.98
N ALA A 98 -38.11 -27.74 -50.76
CA ALA A 98 -37.42 -27.30 -49.54
C ALA A 98 -36.67 -28.43 -48.83
N ASN A 99 -36.97 -29.70 -49.14
CA ASN A 99 -36.44 -30.89 -48.45
C ASN A 99 -36.67 -30.86 -46.92
N GLU A 100 -37.85 -30.39 -46.51
CA GLU A 100 -38.22 -30.17 -45.10
C GLU A 100 -39.69 -30.51 -44.83
N LEU A 101 -40.01 -30.79 -43.57
CA LEU A 101 -41.41 -30.93 -43.10
C LEU A 101 -41.99 -29.55 -42.80
N TYR A 102 -43.20 -29.32 -43.31
CA TYR A 102 -43.98 -28.13 -43.00
C TYR A 102 -45.18 -28.49 -42.14
N VAL A 103 -45.55 -27.59 -41.23
CA VAL A 103 -46.76 -27.68 -40.40
C VAL A 103 -47.62 -26.44 -40.61
N PHE A 104 -48.93 -26.64 -40.76
CA PHE A 104 -49.88 -25.53 -40.82
C PHE A 104 -50.22 -25.04 -39.40
N ASP A 105 -49.84 -23.81 -39.06
CA ASP A 105 -50.02 -23.26 -37.70
C ASP A 105 -51.46 -22.79 -37.40
N GLY A 106 -52.32 -22.82 -38.43
CA GLY A 106 -53.68 -22.29 -38.45
C GLY A 106 -53.85 -21.04 -39.32
N THR A 107 -52.74 -20.43 -39.77
CA THR A 107 -52.70 -19.26 -40.65
C THR A 107 -51.73 -19.47 -41.83
N ASN A 108 -50.55 -20.02 -41.58
CA ASN A 108 -49.50 -20.24 -42.58
C ASN A 108 -48.90 -21.64 -42.47
N TRP A 109 -48.31 -22.11 -43.57
CA TRP A 109 -47.42 -23.26 -43.57
C TRP A 109 -46.01 -22.81 -43.19
N LEU A 110 -45.46 -23.37 -42.11
CA LEU A 110 -44.13 -23.05 -41.59
C LEU A 110 -43.25 -24.29 -41.62
N SER A 111 -41.94 -24.13 -41.86
CA SER A 111 -41.01 -25.25 -41.67
C SER A 111 -40.98 -25.66 -40.21
N ILE A 112 -40.98 -26.96 -39.93
CA ILE A 112 -40.98 -27.48 -38.57
C ILE A 112 -39.73 -27.04 -37.79
N SER A 113 -38.60 -26.83 -38.48
CA SER A 113 -37.37 -26.30 -37.88
C SER A 113 -37.56 -24.90 -37.31
N ASP A 114 -38.34 -24.05 -38.00
CA ASP A 114 -38.67 -22.68 -37.57
C ASP A 114 -39.68 -22.64 -36.42
N THR A 115 -40.35 -23.76 -36.13
CA THR A 115 -41.32 -23.84 -35.02
C THR A 115 -40.69 -24.10 -33.65
N PHE A 116 -39.41 -24.48 -33.59
CA PHE A 116 -38.72 -24.66 -32.32
C PHE A 116 -38.25 -23.31 -31.77
N ASP A 117 -38.90 -22.84 -30.70
CA ASP A 117 -38.40 -21.70 -29.94
C ASP A 117 -37.16 -22.13 -29.12
N LEU A 118 -35.98 -21.69 -29.55
CA LEU A 118 -34.73 -21.90 -28.84
C LEU A 118 -34.46 -20.79 -27.80
N GLN A 119 -35.37 -19.83 -27.65
CA GLN A 119 -35.30 -18.85 -26.57
C GLN A 119 -35.78 -19.48 -25.26
N ASN A 120 -35.15 -19.07 -24.16
CA ASN A 120 -35.52 -19.46 -22.80
C ASN A 120 -35.54 -20.98 -22.55
N LEU A 121 -34.67 -21.73 -23.25
CA LEU A 121 -34.44 -23.15 -22.92
C LEU A 121 -34.03 -23.29 -21.45
N ASP A 122 -34.64 -24.25 -20.74
CA ASP A 122 -34.37 -24.45 -19.31
C ASP A 122 -32.91 -24.87 -19.06
N MET A 123 -32.39 -25.80 -19.87
CA MET A 123 -31.06 -26.38 -19.76
C MET A 123 -30.55 -26.87 -21.14
N VAL A 124 -29.26 -26.71 -21.41
CA VAL A 124 -28.56 -27.17 -22.61
C VAL A 124 -27.30 -27.92 -22.21
N GLY A 125 -27.27 -29.24 -22.43
CA GLY A 125 -26.11 -30.10 -22.19
C GLY A 125 -25.49 -30.59 -23.50
N ILE A 126 -24.19 -30.39 -23.67
CA ILE A 126 -23.40 -30.89 -24.81
C ILE A 126 -22.43 -31.95 -24.28
N SER A 127 -22.70 -33.21 -24.59
CA SER A 127 -21.92 -34.38 -24.12
C SER A 127 -21.81 -34.51 -22.59
N THR A 128 -22.64 -33.79 -21.85
CA THR A 128 -22.79 -33.85 -20.38
C THR A 128 -24.20 -33.41 -19.98
N THR A 129 -24.59 -33.68 -18.74
CA THR A 129 -25.88 -33.27 -18.19
C THR A 129 -25.76 -31.86 -17.61
N ALA A 130 -26.55 -30.93 -18.12
CA ALA A 130 -26.75 -29.61 -17.50
C ALA A 130 -27.64 -29.73 -16.24
N ASP A 131 -27.47 -28.79 -15.31
CA ASP A 131 -28.22 -28.75 -14.05
C ASP A 131 -28.78 -27.35 -13.80
N THR A 132 -29.50 -27.16 -12.68
CA THR A 132 -30.16 -25.88 -12.38
C THR A 132 -29.20 -24.72 -12.12
N ILE A 133 -27.94 -25.01 -11.82
CA ILE A 133 -26.84 -24.07 -11.60
C ILE A 133 -26.06 -23.88 -12.91
N ASN A 134 -25.61 -24.97 -13.53
CA ASN A 134 -24.87 -25.00 -14.80
C ASN A 134 -25.83 -25.26 -15.97
N ARG A 135 -26.69 -24.29 -16.26
CA ARG A 135 -27.74 -24.44 -17.29
C ARG A 135 -27.20 -24.60 -18.71
N LEU A 136 -25.98 -24.13 -18.98
CA LEU A 136 -25.19 -24.49 -20.15
C LEU A 136 -23.99 -25.32 -19.68
N ALA A 137 -23.97 -26.60 -20.01
CA ALA A 137 -22.88 -27.51 -19.64
C ALA A 137 -22.26 -28.16 -20.89
N VAL A 138 -20.94 -28.11 -21.00
CA VAL A 138 -20.20 -28.62 -22.16
C VAL A 138 -19.07 -29.52 -21.68
N ALA A 139 -19.05 -30.78 -22.10
CA ALA A 139 -17.92 -31.69 -21.92
C ALA A 139 -17.30 -31.99 -23.29
N SER A 140 -16.24 -31.28 -23.63
CA SER A 140 -15.55 -31.34 -24.93
C SER A 140 -14.07 -31.02 -24.72
N GLU A 141 -13.22 -31.38 -25.69
CA GLU A 141 -11.82 -30.96 -25.72
C GLU A 141 -11.69 -29.43 -25.86
N ALA A 142 -12.67 -28.78 -26.52
CA ALA A 142 -12.73 -27.34 -26.69
C ALA A 142 -14.18 -26.81 -26.84
N SER A 143 -14.37 -25.54 -26.50
CA SER A 143 -15.57 -24.75 -26.76
C SER A 143 -15.19 -23.51 -27.57
N LEU A 144 -15.72 -23.37 -28.79
CA LEU A 144 -15.44 -22.23 -29.66
C LEU A 144 -16.59 -21.21 -29.61
N PHE A 145 -16.27 -19.98 -29.19
CA PHE A 145 -17.15 -18.82 -29.32
C PHE A 145 -16.56 -17.87 -30.34
N THR A 146 -17.19 -17.74 -31.51
CA THR A 146 -16.64 -17.01 -32.66
C THR A 146 -17.45 -15.78 -33.05
N HIS A 147 -16.86 -14.90 -33.86
CA HIS A 147 -17.42 -13.61 -34.26
C HIS A 147 -18.32 -13.70 -35.48
N ALA A 148 -19.21 -12.72 -35.65
CA ALA A 148 -19.95 -12.49 -36.89
C ALA A 148 -19.26 -11.48 -37.84
N GLY A 149 -17.99 -11.14 -37.60
CA GLY A 149 -17.18 -10.26 -38.46
C GLY A 149 -16.34 -9.26 -37.67
N ALA A 150 -16.97 -8.27 -37.04
CA ALA A 150 -16.27 -7.16 -36.37
C ALA A 150 -15.75 -7.49 -34.96
N GLY A 151 -16.29 -8.51 -34.29
CA GLY A 151 -15.86 -8.90 -32.95
C GLY A 151 -16.79 -9.91 -32.26
N HIS A 152 -16.37 -10.35 -31.08
CA HIS A 152 -17.13 -11.22 -30.18
C HIS A 152 -16.93 -10.74 -28.73
N GLN A 153 -17.97 -10.82 -27.90
CA GLN A 153 -17.91 -10.40 -26.50
C GLN A 153 -18.74 -11.34 -25.62
N MET A 154 -18.11 -11.87 -24.57
CA MET A 154 -18.81 -12.51 -23.45
C MET A 154 -19.21 -11.43 -22.45
N LYS A 155 -20.51 -11.33 -22.15
CA LYS A 155 -21.03 -10.44 -21.11
C LYS A 155 -21.34 -11.25 -19.87
N LEU A 156 -20.59 -11.03 -18.79
CA LEU A 156 -20.84 -11.61 -17.47
C LEU A 156 -21.41 -10.50 -16.59
N ASN A 157 -22.66 -10.66 -16.15
CA ASN A 157 -23.38 -9.65 -15.39
C ASN A 157 -23.74 -10.18 -14.00
N LYS A 158 -23.47 -9.37 -12.97
CA LYS A 158 -23.85 -9.65 -11.58
C LYS A 158 -24.96 -8.69 -11.14
N SER A 159 -25.78 -9.08 -10.16
CA SER A 159 -26.95 -8.30 -9.75
C SER A 159 -26.59 -7.10 -8.88
N THR A 160 -25.56 -7.23 -8.05
CA THR A 160 -25.09 -6.20 -7.12
C THR A 160 -23.56 -6.21 -7.05
N ALA A 161 -22.97 -5.15 -6.50
CA ALA A 161 -21.51 -5.04 -6.39
C ALA A 161 -20.88 -6.17 -5.55
N ALA A 162 -21.59 -6.67 -4.54
CA ALA A 162 -21.13 -7.74 -3.65
C ALA A 162 -21.22 -9.15 -4.25
N ASP A 163 -21.88 -9.30 -5.41
CA ASP A 163 -21.98 -10.57 -6.11
C ASP A 163 -20.70 -10.87 -6.92
N THR A 164 -20.68 -12.02 -7.58
CA THR A 164 -19.55 -12.49 -8.38
C THR A 164 -19.91 -12.61 -9.86
N ALA A 165 -19.10 -11.98 -10.72
CA ALA A 165 -19.07 -12.23 -12.16
C ALA A 165 -17.62 -12.55 -12.57
N SER A 166 -17.35 -13.83 -12.83
CA SER A 166 -15.98 -14.33 -12.99
C SER A 166 -15.88 -15.54 -13.93
N LEU A 167 -14.63 -15.87 -14.25
CA LEU A 167 -14.23 -17.14 -14.84
C LEU A 167 -13.45 -17.92 -13.78
N LEU A 168 -13.99 -19.07 -13.36
CA LEU A 168 -13.38 -19.96 -12.38
C LEU A 168 -12.70 -21.15 -13.07
N PHE A 169 -11.40 -21.29 -12.84
CA PHE A 169 -10.59 -22.40 -13.32
C PHE A 169 -10.50 -23.48 -12.25
N GLN A 170 -10.80 -24.73 -12.62
CA GLN A 170 -10.90 -25.85 -11.69
C GLN A 170 -10.03 -27.05 -12.11
N THR A 171 -9.59 -27.83 -11.13
CA THR A 171 -9.03 -29.18 -11.33
C THR A 171 -9.78 -30.16 -10.44
N GLY A 172 -10.40 -31.18 -11.03
CA GLY A 172 -11.17 -32.18 -10.28
C GLY A 172 -12.27 -31.57 -9.41
N TRP A 173 -13.01 -30.60 -9.97
CA TRP A 173 -14.09 -29.87 -9.29
C TRP A 173 -13.64 -28.95 -8.13
N SER A 174 -12.33 -28.76 -7.95
CA SER A 174 -11.76 -27.85 -6.97
C SER A 174 -11.26 -26.58 -7.65
N GLY A 175 -11.65 -25.41 -7.13
CA GLY A 175 -11.17 -24.10 -7.61
C GLY A 175 -9.65 -23.95 -7.49
N ARG A 176 -9.01 -23.30 -8.47
CA ARG A 176 -7.56 -23.06 -8.50
C ARG A 176 -7.20 -21.62 -8.83
N ALA A 177 -7.92 -21.02 -9.76
CA ALA A 177 -7.79 -19.61 -10.09
C ALA A 177 -9.14 -19.04 -10.48
N GLU A 178 -9.35 -17.76 -10.23
CA GLU A 178 -10.57 -17.04 -10.58
C GLU A 178 -10.21 -15.63 -11.05
N MET A 179 -10.83 -15.18 -12.14
CA MET A 179 -10.66 -13.80 -12.64
C MET A 179 -11.99 -13.14 -12.95
N GLY A 180 -12.17 -11.89 -12.51
CA GLY A 180 -13.40 -11.13 -12.70
C GLY A 180 -13.68 -10.13 -11.58
N THR A 181 -14.95 -9.75 -11.42
CA THR A 181 -15.42 -8.87 -10.34
C THR A 181 -16.03 -9.73 -9.23
N THR A 182 -15.25 -10.00 -8.18
CA THR A 182 -15.51 -11.09 -7.21
C THR A 182 -15.78 -10.54 -5.81
N GLY A 183 -16.99 -10.01 -5.60
CA GLY A 183 -17.40 -9.38 -4.33
C GLY A 183 -17.18 -7.86 -4.27
N THR A 184 -16.61 -7.28 -5.33
CA THR A 184 -16.40 -5.84 -5.53
C THR A 184 -16.53 -5.51 -7.02
N ASP A 185 -16.54 -4.23 -7.39
CA ASP A 185 -16.48 -3.80 -8.80
C ASP A 185 -15.04 -3.66 -9.33
N ASP A 186 -14.03 -3.99 -8.51
CA ASP A 186 -12.64 -4.06 -8.94
C ASP A 186 -12.40 -5.33 -9.76
N PHE A 187 -11.47 -5.27 -10.72
CA PHE A 187 -11.06 -6.47 -11.45
C PHE A 187 -9.98 -7.20 -10.65
N GLU A 188 -10.25 -8.46 -10.30
CA GLU A 188 -9.38 -9.26 -9.45
C GLU A 188 -8.92 -10.54 -10.15
N ILE A 189 -7.69 -10.98 -9.82
CA ILE A 189 -7.20 -12.33 -10.08
C ILE A 189 -6.89 -12.96 -8.73
N LYS A 190 -7.58 -14.06 -8.43
CA LYS A 190 -7.42 -14.85 -7.20
C LYS A 190 -6.88 -16.24 -7.52
N VAL A 191 -6.05 -16.79 -6.63
CA VAL A 191 -5.52 -18.15 -6.75
C VAL A 191 -5.67 -18.92 -5.45
N SER A 192 -5.83 -20.24 -5.54
CA SER A 192 -6.03 -21.12 -4.39
C SER A 192 -5.28 -22.44 -4.58
N GLY A 193 -4.54 -22.84 -3.55
CA GLY A 193 -3.86 -24.15 -3.50
C GLY A 193 -4.80 -25.30 -3.13
N ASP A 194 -5.82 -25.03 -2.33
CA ASP A 194 -6.73 -26.04 -1.76
C ASP A 194 -8.16 -25.99 -2.34
N GLY A 195 -8.52 -24.90 -3.03
CA GLY A 195 -9.85 -24.64 -3.57
C GLY A 195 -10.84 -24.07 -2.57
N ALA A 196 -10.39 -23.75 -1.37
CA ALA A 196 -11.19 -23.14 -0.31
C ALA A 196 -10.66 -21.75 0.07
N VAL A 197 -9.34 -21.62 0.26
CA VAL A 197 -8.68 -20.35 0.59
C VAL A 197 -8.15 -19.71 -0.68
N PHE A 198 -8.69 -18.55 -1.03
CA PHE A 198 -8.26 -17.77 -2.18
C PHE A 198 -7.42 -16.58 -1.74
N HIS A 199 -6.30 -16.38 -2.43
CA HIS A 199 -5.40 -15.24 -2.27
C HIS A 199 -5.57 -14.28 -3.45
N SER A 200 -5.81 -13.00 -3.20
CA SER A 200 -5.83 -11.97 -4.25
C SER A 200 -4.41 -11.70 -4.72
N ALA A 201 -4.08 -12.20 -5.91
CA ALA A 201 -2.77 -12.03 -6.53
C ALA A 201 -2.65 -10.64 -7.20
N MET A 202 -3.72 -10.19 -7.86
CA MET A 202 -3.79 -8.90 -8.54
C MET A 202 -5.16 -8.26 -8.31
N VAL A 203 -5.20 -6.96 -8.07
CA VAL A 203 -6.41 -6.15 -8.03
C VAL A 203 -6.20 -4.89 -8.86
N ALA A 204 -7.07 -4.61 -9.82
CA ALA A 204 -7.13 -3.35 -10.54
C ALA A 204 -8.33 -2.54 -10.05
N THR A 205 -8.06 -1.43 -9.36
CA THR A 205 -9.08 -0.61 -8.71
C THR A 205 -9.92 0.15 -9.74
N ALA A 206 -11.24 -0.02 -9.72
CA ALA A 206 -12.18 0.57 -10.67
C ALA A 206 -12.12 2.12 -10.68
N ALA A 207 -11.93 2.73 -9.51
CA ALA A 207 -11.92 4.19 -9.37
C ALA A 207 -10.68 4.88 -9.98
N THR A 208 -9.54 4.16 -10.10
CA THR A 208 -8.25 4.79 -10.45
C THR A 208 -7.48 4.08 -11.56
N GLY A 209 -7.84 2.84 -11.90
CA GLY A 209 -7.07 1.98 -12.79
C GLY A 209 -5.73 1.51 -12.22
N ARG A 210 -5.44 1.78 -10.94
CA ARG A 210 -4.20 1.34 -10.30
C ARG A 210 -4.22 -0.16 -10.04
N VAL A 211 -3.09 -0.81 -10.30
CA VAL A 211 -2.89 -2.24 -10.04
C VAL A 211 -2.16 -2.43 -8.71
N GLN A 212 -2.66 -3.36 -7.91
CA GLN A 212 -2.10 -3.78 -6.63
C GLN A 212 -1.79 -5.28 -6.69
N PHE A 213 -0.78 -5.72 -5.94
CA PHE A 213 -0.43 -7.13 -5.75
C PHE A 213 -0.54 -7.49 -4.25
N PRO A 214 -1.76 -7.72 -3.72
CA PRO A 214 -1.97 -7.89 -2.27
C PRO A 214 -1.21 -9.07 -1.66
N SER A 215 -0.93 -10.09 -2.47
CA SER A 215 -0.15 -11.28 -2.05
C SER A 215 1.37 -11.13 -2.29
N GLY A 216 1.85 -9.93 -2.65
CA GLY A 216 3.26 -9.66 -2.91
C GLY A 216 3.71 -10.00 -4.33
N VAL A 217 5.00 -9.74 -4.60
CA VAL A 217 5.69 -9.99 -5.88
C VAL A 217 7.04 -10.64 -5.58
N ASP A 218 7.44 -11.61 -6.39
CA ASP A 218 8.76 -12.25 -6.33
C ASP A 218 9.55 -11.93 -7.62
N GLY A 219 10.87 -11.77 -7.51
CA GLY A 219 11.77 -11.59 -8.66
C GLY A 219 11.90 -10.18 -9.26
N LEU A 220 11.35 -9.13 -8.64
CA LEU A 220 11.56 -7.74 -9.10
C LEU A 220 12.91 -7.15 -8.70
N SER A 221 13.55 -7.69 -7.65
CA SER A 221 14.92 -7.37 -7.26
C SER A 221 15.66 -8.65 -6.87
N PRO A 222 16.99 -8.71 -7.05
CA PRO A 222 17.81 -9.77 -6.47
C PRO A 222 17.57 -9.87 -4.96
N ALA A 223 17.56 -11.08 -4.41
CA ALA A 223 17.31 -11.31 -2.98
C ALA A 223 18.34 -10.60 -2.08
N GLU A 224 19.53 -10.33 -2.63
CA GLU A 224 20.61 -9.58 -1.99
C GLU A 224 20.25 -8.12 -1.69
N PHE A 225 19.19 -7.58 -2.30
CA PHE A 225 18.71 -6.21 -2.03
C PHE A 225 17.80 -6.14 -0.80
N GLY A 226 17.53 -7.29 -0.15
CA GLY A 226 16.68 -7.39 1.03
C GLY A 226 15.20 -7.59 0.68
N THR A 227 14.37 -7.72 1.71
CA THR A 227 12.93 -8.06 1.60
C THR A 227 12.02 -6.83 1.69
N GLY A 228 12.57 -5.62 1.56
CA GLY A 228 11.84 -4.36 1.72
C GLY A 228 11.15 -3.89 0.44
N SER A 229 10.37 -2.80 0.57
CA SER A 229 9.78 -2.13 -0.58
C SER A 229 10.86 -1.62 -1.54
N LEU A 230 10.60 -1.75 -2.84
CA LEU A 230 11.45 -1.13 -3.86
C LEU A 230 11.36 0.39 -3.79
N LEU A 231 12.52 1.04 -3.77
CA LEU A 231 12.63 2.49 -3.82
C LEU A 231 12.56 2.97 -5.27
N THR A 232 11.90 4.10 -5.51
CA THR A 232 11.88 4.71 -6.84
C THR A 232 13.20 5.46 -7.12
N THR A 233 13.50 5.67 -8.40
CA THR A 233 14.64 6.52 -8.80
C THR A 233 14.53 7.93 -8.21
N ASP A 234 13.32 8.50 -8.18
CA ASP A 234 13.08 9.84 -7.61
C ASP A 234 13.39 9.88 -6.11
N TYR A 235 13.00 8.83 -5.37
CA TYR A 235 13.37 8.70 -3.96
C TYR A 235 14.89 8.68 -3.79
N SER A 236 15.59 7.85 -4.57
CA SER A 236 17.05 7.77 -4.51
C SER A 236 17.71 9.11 -4.88
N ALA A 237 17.20 9.80 -5.90
CA ALA A 237 17.70 11.11 -6.31
C ALA A 237 17.46 12.19 -5.24
N SER A 238 16.37 12.07 -4.47
CA SER A 238 16.03 13.04 -3.42
C SER A 238 17.02 13.07 -2.25
N LYS A 239 17.81 12.01 -2.06
CA LYS A 239 18.92 11.96 -1.09
C LYS A 239 20.19 12.60 -1.64
N GLY A 240 20.50 12.40 -2.93
CA GLY A 240 21.76 12.85 -3.50
C GLY A 240 22.97 12.23 -2.79
N VAL A 241 23.87 13.07 -2.26
CA VAL A 241 25.04 12.66 -1.44
C VAL A 241 24.78 12.68 0.07
N ASP A 242 23.56 13.01 0.45
CA ASP A 242 23.09 13.15 1.82
C ASP A 242 22.48 11.84 2.32
N LEU A 243 22.33 11.69 3.63
CA LEU A 243 21.54 10.62 4.24
C LEU A 243 20.04 10.95 4.27
N VAL A 244 19.67 12.23 4.26
CA VAL A 244 18.28 12.69 4.43
C VAL A 244 17.49 12.63 3.10
N ALA A 245 16.40 11.86 3.06
CA ALA A 245 15.49 11.87 1.91
C ALA A 245 14.63 13.13 1.85
N ASN A 246 14.37 13.59 0.62
CA ASN A 246 13.44 14.69 0.30
C ASN A 246 13.71 16.01 1.03
N SER A 247 14.95 16.24 1.50
CA SER A 247 15.28 17.43 2.30
C SER A 247 15.10 18.74 1.53
N THR A 248 15.23 18.71 0.20
CA THR A 248 15.07 19.86 -0.70
C THR A 248 13.70 19.93 -1.37
N GLY A 249 12.79 18.99 -1.05
CA GLY A 249 11.46 18.89 -1.64
C GLY A 249 11.39 18.32 -3.05
N LEU A 250 12.44 17.63 -3.52
CA LEU A 250 12.52 17.08 -4.88
C LEU A 250 11.36 16.13 -5.22
N LEU A 251 10.74 15.46 -4.24
CA LEU A 251 9.60 14.55 -4.46
C LEU A 251 8.27 15.26 -4.71
N GLY A 252 8.22 16.59 -4.57
CA GLY A 252 6.99 17.36 -4.80
C GLY A 252 5.93 17.20 -3.69
N ASN A 253 6.32 16.70 -2.52
CA ASN A 253 5.42 16.44 -1.39
C ASN A 253 6.15 16.53 -0.03
N SER A 254 5.40 16.38 1.08
CA SER A 254 5.92 16.41 2.46
C SER A 254 6.50 15.08 2.97
N TYR A 255 6.85 14.13 2.10
CA TYR A 255 7.45 12.87 2.55
C TYR A 255 8.69 13.12 3.42
N ASN A 256 8.85 12.30 4.48
CA ASN A 256 9.87 12.40 5.52
C ASN A 256 9.75 13.61 6.47
N TYR A 257 8.88 14.59 6.18
CA TYR A 257 8.58 15.68 7.11
C TYR A 257 7.42 15.32 8.03
N PRO A 258 7.42 15.83 9.28
CA PRO A 258 6.31 15.64 10.21
C PRO A 258 5.05 16.40 9.75
N ALA A 259 3.87 15.97 10.21
CA ALA A 259 2.58 16.47 9.72
C ALA A 259 2.34 17.96 10.03
N GLU A 260 3.07 18.51 11.01
CA GLU A 260 3.07 19.93 11.37
C GLU A 260 3.69 20.82 10.29
N PHE A 261 4.42 20.25 9.31
CA PHE A 261 5.07 20.99 8.23
C PHE A 261 4.29 20.91 6.93
N THR A 262 4.19 22.05 6.25
CA THR A 262 3.53 22.15 4.94
C THR A 262 4.55 22.37 3.83
N TYR A 263 4.48 21.56 2.77
CA TYR A 263 5.27 21.73 1.54
C TYR A 263 4.94 23.05 0.84
N ASP A 264 5.98 23.78 0.45
CA ASP A 264 5.89 25.09 -0.20
C ASP A 264 6.89 25.17 -1.37
N PRO A 265 6.42 25.05 -2.62
CA PRO A 265 7.29 25.13 -3.80
C PRO A 265 7.63 26.58 -4.20
N VAL A 266 7.10 27.59 -3.51
CA VAL A 266 7.19 28.99 -3.90
C VAL A 266 8.27 29.72 -3.09
N VAL A 267 8.24 29.58 -1.77
CA VAL A 267 9.21 30.26 -0.90
C VAL A 267 10.41 29.33 -0.69
N THR A 268 11.49 29.51 -1.44
CA THR A 268 12.63 28.58 -1.44
C THR A 268 13.96 29.29 -1.74
N PRO A 269 15.11 28.86 -1.19
CA PRO A 269 16.43 29.42 -1.49
C PRO A 269 17.02 28.82 -2.77
N ASN A 270 16.27 28.85 -3.89
CA ASN A 270 16.61 28.19 -5.16
C ASN A 270 16.75 26.65 -5.07
N LEU A 271 16.01 26.03 -4.16
CA LEU A 271 15.80 24.59 -4.10
C LEU A 271 14.41 24.22 -4.66
N PRO A 272 14.14 22.95 -5.02
CA PRO A 272 12.83 22.54 -5.55
C PRO A 272 11.64 22.98 -4.68
N ALA A 273 11.77 22.93 -3.36
CA ALA A 273 10.79 23.48 -2.42
C ALA A 273 11.39 23.74 -1.03
N SER A 274 10.54 24.22 -0.13
CA SER A 274 10.78 24.23 1.31
C SER A 274 9.56 23.75 2.09
N PHE A 275 9.67 23.75 3.42
CA PHE A 275 8.63 23.26 4.32
C PHE A 275 8.45 24.24 5.47
N TYR A 276 7.23 24.74 5.68
CA TYR A 276 6.98 25.68 6.77
C TYR A 276 6.19 25.09 7.92
N PHE A 277 6.53 25.55 9.12
CA PHE A 277 5.78 25.36 10.35
C PHE A 277 5.01 26.65 10.68
N PRO A 278 3.67 26.62 10.84
CA PRO A 278 2.88 27.78 11.23
C PRO A 278 2.59 27.82 12.74
N GLY A 279 2.60 29.02 13.32
CA GLY A 279 2.00 29.34 14.61
C GLY A 279 2.87 29.04 15.82
N TYR A 280 2.23 28.79 16.97
CA TYR A 280 2.92 28.59 18.25
C TYR A 280 3.68 27.28 18.29
N PHE A 281 4.79 27.28 19.03
CA PHE A 281 5.44 26.03 19.37
C PHE A 281 4.49 25.11 20.16
N THR A 282 4.37 23.86 19.71
CA THR A 282 3.54 22.83 20.34
C THR A 282 4.41 21.76 21.00
N ASN A 283 5.22 21.09 20.19
CA ASN A 283 5.96 19.88 20.53
C ASN A 283 7.19 19.74 19.62
N THR A 284 7.98 18.70 19.87
CA THR A 284 9.10 18.33 19.01
C THR A 284 8.59 17.74 17.70
N ALA A 285 8.97 18.35 16.58
CA ALA A 285 8.68 17.85 15.24
C ALA A 285 9.89 17.05 14.73
N LYS A 286 9.70 15.79 14.33
CA LYS A 286 10.81 14.90 13.89
C LYS A 286 10.56 14.34 12.51
N MET A 287 11.63 14.16 11.74
CA MET A 287 11.56 13.39 10.50
C MET A 287 11.13 11.94 10.76
N GLN A 288 10.71 11.24 9.70
CA GLN A 288 10.16 9.89 9.81
C GLN A 288 11.22 8.80 9.62
N GLU A 289 12.21 9.05 8.78
CA GLU A 289 13.24 8.08 8.44
C GLU A 289 14.40 8.09 9.44
N PHE A 290 14.81 6.88 9.81
CA PHE A 290 16.06 6.66 10.53
C PHE A 290 17.25 6.75 9.58
N LEU A 291 18.23 7.54 9.98
CA LEU A 291 19.47 7.73 9.24
C LEU A 291 20.56 6.85 9.87
N PRO A 292 21.06 5.81 9.18
CA PRO A 292 22.18 5.04 9.68
C PRO A 292 23.43 5.92 9.73
N VAL A 293 24.11 5.93 10.87
CA VAL A 293 25.36 6.69 11.06
C VAL A 293 26.45 5.77 11.61
N ASP A 294 27.68 6.05 11.24
CA ASP A 294 28.87 5.52 11.90
C ASP A 294 29.32 6.54 12.94
N PRO A 295 29.09 6.32 14.25
CA PRO A 295 29.40 7.31 15.28
C PRO A 295 30.90 7.58 15.44
N ASN A 296 31.77 6.80 14.77
CA ASN A 296 33.22 7.04 14.72
C ASN A 296 33.64 8.01 13.61
N LYS A 297 32.69 8.51 12.81
CA LYS A 297 32.93 9.51 11.75
C LYS A 297 32.39 10.88 12.17
N VAL A 298 32.77 11.89 11.41
CA VAL A 298 32.22 13.25 11.51
C VAL A 298 31.22 13.48 10.38
N TYR A 299 30.11 14.12 10.72
CA TYR A 299 29.07 14.52 9.80
C TYR A 299 28.88 16.03 9.86
N ARG A 300 28.79 16.65 8.68
CA ARG A 300 28.33 18.02 8.52
C ARG A 300 26.81 18.02 8.50
N LEU A 301 26.25 18.93 9.29
CA LEU A 301 24.82 19.11 9.48
C LEU A 301 24.42 20.46 8.91
N GLN A 302 23.56 20.52 7.91
CA GLN A 302 23.15 21.80 7.31
C GLN A 302 21.64 21.93 7.18
N SER A 303 21.12 23.13 7.35
CA SER A 303 19.71 23.42 7.05
C SER A 303 19.58 24.87 6.65
N TYR A 304 18.75 25.12 5.65
CA TYR A 304 18.27 26.45 5.34
C TYR A 304 17.14 26.81 6.30
N ILE A 305 17.09 28.07 6.73
CA ILE A 305 16.04 28.61 7.58
C ILE A 305 15.64 30.01 7.15
N ARG A 306 14.34 30.31 7.22
CA ARG A 306 13.76 31.64 7.01
C ARG A 306 12.59 31.83 7.97
N GLN A 307 12.50 32.99 8.61
CA GLN A 307 11.33 33.36 9.42
C GLN A 307 10.53 34.45 8.70
N GLN A 308 9.20 34.40 8.77
CA GLN A 308 8.35 35.48 8.26
C GLN A 308 8.55 36.78 9.06
N SER A 309 8.33 37.93 8.43
CA SER A 309 7.98 39.15 9.20
C SER A 309 6.53 39.11 9.67
N GLN A 310 6.22 39.83 10.75
CA GLN A 310 4.89 40.02 11.29
C GLN A 310 4.60 41.51 11.52
N PRO A 311 3.44 42.02 11.05
CA PRO A 311 3.06 43.41 11.35
C PRO A 311 2.92 43.64 12.86
N GLY A 312 3.64 44.62 13.41
CA GLY A 312 3.53 45.03 14.82
C GLY A 312 4.67 45.95 15.27
N ASP A 313 4.55 46.50 16.48
CA ASP A 313 5.65 47.21 17.15
C ASP A 313 6.34 46.26 18.13
N TRP A 314 7.53 45.82 17.75
CA TRP A 314 8.34 44.86 18.51
C TRP A 314 9.53 45.50 19.21
N SER A 315 9.61 46.84 19.25
CA SER A 315 10.77 47.59 19.76
C SER A 315 11.07 47.32 21.24
N ALA A 316 10.07 46.84 22.01
CA ALA A 316 10.21 46.45 23.41
C ALA A 316 10.96 45.11 23.62
N PHE A 317 11.17 44.32 22.55
CA PHE A 317 11.78 42.99 22.63
C PHE A 317 13.18 43.01 22.03
N THR A 318 14.18 42.45 22.74
CA THR A 318 15.60 42.44 22.32
C THR A 318 15.79 41.87 20.91
N TYR A 319 15.00 40.87 20.54
CA TYR A 319 15.05 40.22 19.23
C TYR A 319 13.93 40.67 18.28
N GLY A 320 13.12 41.65 18.66
CA GLY A 320 11.91 42.04 17.94
C GLY A 320 10.95 40.84 17.81
N GLU A 321 10.39 40.66 16.62
CA GLU A 321 9.52 39.53 16.24
C GLU A 321 10.24 38.18 16.03
N ARG A 322 11.57 38.14 16.20
CA ARG A 322 12.33 36.93 15.92
C ARG A 322 12.23 35.94 17.06
N HIS A 323 11.96 34.70 16.69
CA HIS A 323 11.78 33.61 17.62
C HIS A 323 12.93 32.63 17.59
N THR A 324 13.14 32.01 18.74
CA THR A 324 14.17 31.03 18.96
C THR A 324 13.83 29.73 18.24
N GLN A 325 14.81 29.16 17.54
CA GLN A 325 14.69 27.94 16.76
C GLN A 325 15.71 26.91 17.25
N TYR A 326 15.32 25.65 17.36
CA TYR A 326 16.24 24.55 17.66
C TYR A 326 16.13 23.47 16.60
N MET A 327 17.27 22.90 16.23
CA MET A 327 17.33 21.74 15.37
C MET A 327 18.47 20.83 15.82
N GLY A 328 18.25 19.53 15.71
CA GLY A 328 19.20 18.55 16.19
C GLY A 328 18.92 17.15 15.71
N LEU A 329 19.54 16.20 16.40
CA LEU A 329 19.40 14.77 16.16
C LEU A 329 18.88 14.07 17.42
N TYR A 330 17.91 13.18 17.23
CA TYR A 330 17.67 12.08 18.15
C TYR A 330 18.68 10.97 17.87
N ALA A 331 19.25 10.38 18.91
CA ALA A 331 20.07 9.18 18.81
C ALA A 331 19.23 7.94 19.13
N TYR A 332 19.43 6.87 18.35
CA TYR A 332 18.81 5.57 18.54
C TYR A 332 19.87 4.47 18.53
N ASP A 333 19.65 3.45 19.35
CA ASP A 333 20.49 2.25 19.37
C ASP A 333 20.16 1.27 18.24
N ALA A 334 20.87 0.15 18.20
CA ALA A 334 20.66 -0.91 17.21
C ALA A 334 19.29 -1.61 17.33
N ASP A 335 18.58 -1.44 18.45
CA ASP A 335 17.23 -1.97 18.69
C ASP A 335 16.15 -0.94 18.36
N TRP A 336 16.51 0.16 17.67
CA TRP A 336 15.62 1.26 17.30
C TRP A 336 15.01 2.00 18.49
N GLN A 337 15.64 1.92 19.66
CA GLN A 337 15.17 2.57 20.87
C GLN A 337 15.92 3.89 21.09
N VAL A 338 15.19 4.93 21.52
CA VAL A 338 15.78 6.26 21.79
C VAL A 338 16.86 6.14 22.87
N ILE A 339 18.00 6.78 22.63
CA ILE A 339 19.08 6.95 23.61
C ILE A 339 18.84 8.28 24.32
N SER A 340 18.21 8.21 25.49
CA SER A 340 18.07 9.34 26.39
C SER A 340 19.34 9.63 27.18
N ALA A 341 19.47 10.88 27.64
CA ALA A 341 20.58 11.35 28.46
C ALA A 341 20.89 10.43 29.67
N GLN A 342 19.85 9.93 30.34
CA GLN A 342 19.99 9.04 31.50
C GLN A 342 20.71 7.72 31.20
N HIS A 343 20.73 7.26 29.95
CA HIS A 343 21.36 5.98 29.56
C HIS A 343 22.89 6.05 29.45
N HIS A 344 23.48 7.24 29.57
CA HIS A 344 24.93 7.41 29.41
C HIS A 344 25.52 8.56 30.24
N MET A 345 24.70 9.52 30.68
CA MET A 345 25.14 10.61 31.54
C MET A 345 25.43 10.11 32.96
N ARG A 346 26.50 10.64 33.54
CA ARG A 346 26.98 10.28 34.87
C ARG A 346 27.13 11.53 35.71
N PHE A 347 26.85 11.41 37.01
CA PHE A 347 27.01 12.53 37.91
C PHE A 347 28.51 12.83 38.05
N LYS A 348 28.86 14.11 38.20
CA LYS A 348 30.21 14.53 38.54
C LYS A 348 30.17 15.42 39.78
N HIS A 349 30.85 15.02 40.84
CA HIS A 349 30.98 15.82 42.04
C HIS A 349 32.34 16.53 42.04
N SER A 350 32.34 17.87 42.11
CA SER A 350 33.56 18.68 42.09
C SER A 350 34.50 18.37 40.89
N GLY A 351 33.91 18.05 39.74
CA GLY A 351 34.63 17.70 38.50
C GLY A 351 35.08 16.25 38.39
N ILE A 352 34.93 15.44 39.44
CA ILE A 352 35.27 14.01 39.44
C ILE A 352 34.08 13.20 38.94
N ASP A 353 34.32 12.33 37.95
CA ASP A 353 33.30 11.42 37.42
C ASP A 353 32.91 10.34 38.44
N SER A 354 31.62 10.04 38.54
CA SER A 354 31.11 8.97 39.42
C SER A 354 31.35 7.55 38.87
N LEU A 355 31.78 7.42 37.62
CA LEU A 355 32.12 6.11 37.03
C LEU A 355 33.19 5.40 37.85
N THR A 356 32.85 4.23 38.35
CA THR A 356 33.68 3.38 39.19
C THR A 356 33.35 1.90 38.94
N THR A 357 33.84 1.01 39.79
CA THR A 357 33.48 -0.41 39.78
C THR A 357 32.90 -0.84 41.13
N LEU A 358 32.14 -1.93 41.12
CA LEU A 358 31.71 -2.61 42.35
C LEU A 358 32.92 -3.22 43.07
N ALA A 359 33.04 -2.98 44.38
CA ALA A 359 34.05 -3.61 45.22
C ALA A 359 33.59 -4.97 45.81
N ALA A 360 32.29 -5.25 45.77
CA ALA A 360 31.69 -6.52 46.18
C ALA A 360 30.54 -6.90 45.23
N PRO A 361 30.12 -8.18 45.17
CA PRO A 361 28.95 -8.56 44.38
C PRO A 361 27.68 -7.79 44.78
N LEU A 362 26.80 -7.54 43.81
CA LEU A 362 25.53 -6.83 44.01
C LEU A 362 24.39 -7.63 43.39
N ALA A 363 23.39 -7.97 44.18
CA ALA A 363 22.21 -8.74 43.76
C ALA A 363 20.92 -7.89 43.87
N PRO A 364 19.90 -8.19 43.03
CA PRO A 364 18.55 -7.71 43.29
C PRO A 364 18.11 -8.03 44.72
N GLY A 365 17.55 -7.05 45.42
CA GLY A 365 17.18 -7.17 46.83
C GLY A 365 18.21 -6.60 47.82
N ASP A 366 19.45 -6.34 47.41
CA ASP A 366 20.44 -5.71 48.28
C ASP A 366 20.03 -4.27 48.63
N THR A 367 20.28 -3.86 49.87
CA THR A 367 19.93 -2.51 50.39
C THR A 367 21.11 -1.57 50.44
N SER A 368 22.28 -2.00 49.94
CA SER A 368 23.49 -1.19 49.92
C SER A 368 24.41 -1.60 48.78
N ILE A 369 25.20 -0.67 48.27
CA ILE A 369 26.19 -0.91 47.22
C ILE A 369 27.57 -0.58 47.77
N THR A 370 28.53 -1.48 47.56
CA THR A 370 29.94 -1.26 47.93
C THR A 370 30.73 -0.92 46.67
N LEU A 371 31.26 0.29 46.60
CA LEU A 371 31.97 0.85 45.45
C LEU A 371 33.49 0.79 45.67
N ALA A 372 34.26 0.76 44.59
CA ALA A 372 35.72 0.89 44.64
C ALA A 372 36.15 2.34 44.95
N ASP A 373 35.40 3.31 44.43
CA ASP A 373 35.55 4.74 44.74
C ASP A 373 34.19 5.43 44.58
N SER A 374 33.84 6.24 45.56
CA SER A 374 32.60 7.02 45.61
C SER A 374 32.84 8.53 45.49
N SER A 375 34.07 8.99 45.30
CA SER A 375 34.46 10.41 45.30
C SER A 375 33.58 11.28 44.39
N GLY A 376 33.32 10.82 43.16
CA GLY A 376 32.50 11.52 42.16
C GLY A 376 30.98 11.42 42.32
N TRP A 377 30.46 10.63 43.28
CA TRP A 377 29.01 10.43 43.48
C TRP A 377 28.30 11.64 44.12
N ASN A 378 26.99 11.77 43.91
CA ASN A 378 26.19 12.92 44.33
C ASN A 378 26.02 13.06 45.84
N GLU A 379 26.21 14.29 46.34
CA GLU A 379 25.91 14.70 47.73
C GLU A 379 25.22 16.07 47.81
N THR A 380 24.90 16.67 46.65
CA THR A 380 24.53 18.09 46.57
C THR A 380 23.22 18.34 45.84
N ASP A 381 22.79 17.43 44.96
CA ASP A 381 21.64 17.66 44.08
C ASP A 381 20.48 16.70 44.43
N THR A 382 19.31 17.28 44.72
CA THR A 382 18.11 16.54 45.13
C THR A 382 17.26 16.04 43.95
N THR A 383 17.71 16.20 42.71
CA THR A 383 16.98 15.69 41.54
C THR A 383 16.99 14.16 41.53
N ALA A 384 15.81 13.53 41.45
CA ALA A 384 15.65 12.07 41.45
C ALA A 384 16.60 11.34 40.47
N ASN A 385 16.74 11.85 39.24
CA ASN A 385 17.63 11.25 38.23
C ASN A 385 19.14 11.34 38.57
N LYS A 386 19.53 12.31 39.41
CA LYS A 386 20.91 12.46 39.92
C LYS A 386 21.12 11.70 41.23
N ARG A 387 20.06 11.13 41.78
CA ARG A 387 20.03 10.22 42.93
C ARG A 387 19.81 8.76 42.51
N GLY A 388 20.06 8.46 41.24
CA GLY A 388 19.91 7.12 40.68
C GLY A 388 21.24 6.42 40.41
N ILE A 389 21.14 5.20 39.91
CA ILE A 389 22.26 4.34 39.58
C ILE A 389 22.14 3.90 38.13
N ILE A 390 23.28 3.83 37.44
CA ILE A 390 23.45 3.20 36.13
C ILE A 390 24.51 2.10 36.23
N ILE A 391 24.15 0.88 35.79
CA ILE A 391 25.06 -0.27 35.76
C ILE A 391 25.42 -0.59 34.31
N PHE A 392 26.70 -0.71 33.98
CA PHE A 392 27.17 -1.03 32.63
C PHE A 392 27.35 -2.53 32.48
N GLY A 393 26.74 -3.09 31.43
CA GLY A 393 26.54 -4.54 31.27
C GLY A 393 25.23 -4.91 30.56
N TYR A 394 24.44 -3.91 30.16
CA TYR A 394 23.29 -4.08 29.26
C TYR A 394 23.70 -4.80 27.96
N LYS A 395 22.82 -5.69 27.50
CA LYS A 395 22.90 -6.33 26.19
C LYS A 395 21.70 -5.93 25.33
N ASN A 396 21.98 -5.56 24.09
CA ASN A 396 20.93 -5.34 23.09
C ASN A 396 20.30 -6.67 22.64
N SER A 397 19.27 -6.61 21.79
CA SER A 397 18.57 -7.81 21.32
C SER A 397 19.46 -8.82 20.57
N ALA A 398 20.59 -8.36 20.03
CA ALA A 398 21.60 -9.16 19.34
C ALA A 398 22.75 -9.64 20.27
N GLY A 399 22.72 -9.30 21.56
CA GLY A 399 23.70 -9.73 22.55
C GLY A 399 24.95 -8.85 22.67
N TYR A 400 25.02 -7.71 21.99
CA TYR A 400 26.15 -6.77 22.10
C TYR A 400 26.09 -5.96 23.39
N THR A 401 27.26 -5.80 24.02
CA THR A 401 27.47 -4.96 25.21
C THR A 401 28.09 -3.62 24.86
N TYR A 402 27.89 -2.62 25.73
CA TYR A 402 28.43 -1.28 25.54
C TYR A 402 29.12 -0.77 26.82
N ASP A 403 30.24 -0.06 26.63
CA ASP A 403 31.07 0.42 27.74
C ASP A 403 30.53 1.67 28.44
N TYR A 404 29.86 2.55 27.71
CA TYR A 404 29.41 3.86 28.20
C TYR A 404 27.93 4.12 27.95
N TYR A 405 27.20 3.06 27.63
CA TYR A 405 25.76 3.07 27.37
C TYR A 405 25.10 1.93 28.13
N SER A 406 24.01 2.21 28.81
CA SER A 406 23.22 1.18 29.47
C SER A 406 21.76 1.60 29.61
N ARG A 407 20.86 0.62 29.50
CA ARG A 407 19.44 0.78 29.84
C ARG A 407 19.13 0.33 31.27
N LEU A 408 20.11 -0.17 32.01
CA LEU A 408 19.99 -0.56 33.41
C LEU A 408 20.17 0.67 34.30
N VAL A 409 19.15 1.52 34.32
CA VAL A 409 19.13 2.78 35.04
C VAL A 409 17.89 2.84 35.92
N GLU A 410 18.08 3.16 37.20
CA GLU A 410 16.98 3.38 38.12
C GLU A 410 17.20 4.71 38.86
N PRO A 411 16.27 5.67 38.73
CA PRO A 411 16.35 6.94 39.45
C PRO A 411 15.98 6.77 40.93
N ASP A 412 16.40 7.73 41.75
CA ASP A 412 15.97 7.88 43.14
C ASP A 412 16.20 6.67 44.04
N LEU A 413 17.37 6.02 43.91
CA LEU A 413 17.75 4.86 44.70
C LEU A 413 18.44 5.22 46.02
N PHE A 414 18.90 6.46 46.21
CA PHE A 414 19.50 6.93 47.45
C PHE A 414 19.17 8.41 47.71
N ASP A 415 19.34 8.88 48.94
CA ASP A 415 19.20 10.28 49.36
C ASP A 415 20.55 10.94 49.65
N LEU A 416 20.53 12.28 49.75
CA LEU A 416 21.72 13.03 50.18
C LEU A 416 22.16 12.55 51.57
N GLY A 417 23.46 12.34 51.75
CA GLY A 417 24.05 11.80 52.97
C GLY A 417 24.09 10.27 53.07
N GLN A 418 23.52 9.54 52.10
CA GLN A 418 23.58 8.07 52.07
C GLN A 418 24.79 7.51 51.32
N VAL A 419 25.55 8.36 50.63
CA VAL A 419 26.83 8.02 50.01
C VAL A 419 27.93 8.25 51.05
N ASN A 420 28.50 7.19 51.62
CA ASN A 420 29.62 7.33 52.55
C ASN A 420 30.95 7.36 51.78
N LYS A 421 31.58 8.54 51.68
CA LYS A 421 32.84 8.74 50.95
C LYS A 421 34.05 8.08 51.58
N THR A 422 33.99 7.72 52.86
CA THR A 422 35.09 7.07 53.59
C THR A 422 35.03 5.55 53.47
N THR A 423 33.83 4.97 53.56
CA THR A 423 33.64 3.51 53.45
C THR A 423 33.31 3.05 52.03
N HIS A 424 33.03 3.98 51.11
CA HIS A 424 32.56 3.73 49.74
C HIS A 424 31.27 2.91 49.67
N ILE A 425 30.42 3.03 50.69
CA ILE A 425 29.12 2.35 50.75
C ILE A 425 28.02 3.37 50.44
N VAL A 426 27.12 3.00 49.54
CA VAL A 426 25.87 3.72 49.27
C VAL A 426 24.72 2.96 49.90
N THR A 427 24.04 3.57 50.87
CA THR A 427 22.80 3.01 51.43
C THR A 427 21.66 3.31 50.46
N LEU A 428 20.85 2.30 50.12
CA LEU A 428 19.72 2.46 49.22
C LEU A 428 18.43 2.74 49.99
N ASN A 429 17.59 3.62 49.43
CA ASN A 429 16.26 3.94 49.94
C ASN A 429 15.28 2.77 49.79
N LYS A 430 15.55 1.88 48.83
CA LYS A 430 14.79 0.67 48.54
C LYS A 430 15.75 -0.43 48.08
N PRO A 431 15.41 -1.72 48.27
CA PRO A 431 16.19 -2.82 47.72
C PRO A 431 16.43 -2.66 46.22
N LEU A 432 17.60 -3.10 45.73
CA LEU A 432 17.93 -3.05 44.31
C LEU A 432 16.84 -3.77 43.48
N PRO A 433 16.19 -3.09 42.52
CA PRO A 433 15.12 -3.68 41.74
C PRO A 433 15.57 -4.87 40.86
N ALA A 434 14.67 -5.83 40.63
CA ALA A 434 14.95 -7.02 39.81
C ALA A 434 15.32 -6.69 38.34
N ASN A 435 14.75 -5.64 37.77
CA ASN A 435 15.06 -5.17 36.41
C ASN A 435 16.47 -4.55 36.29
N MET A 436 17.19 -4.35 37.40
CA MET A 436 18.60 -3.96 37.40
C MET A 436 19.55 -5.16 37.53
N GLY A 437 19.04 -6.39 37.57
CA GLY A 437 19.87 -7.60 37.66
C GLY A 437 20.75 -7.83 36.43
N ASN A 438 21.85 -8.54 36.63
CA ASN A 438 22.74 -8.98 35.56
C ASN A 438 22.02 -9.90 34.57
N PRO A 439 21.91 -9.52 33.27
CA PRO A 439 21.22 -10.34 32.29
C PRO A 439 21.91 -11.68 32.01
N ASP A 440 23.20 -11.82 32.37
CA ASP A 440 23.99 -13.04 32.15
C ASP A 440 24.02 -13.98 33.36
N ASP A 441 23.39 -13.61 34.48
CA ASP A 441 23.35 -14.42 35.69
C ASP A 441 21.90 -14.80 36.03
N PRO A 442 21.57 -16.10 36.22
CA PRO A 442 20.22 -16.53 36.57
C PRO A 442 19.65 -15.91 37.85
N GLY A 443 20.51 -15.50 38.79
CA GLY A 443 20.13 -14.78 40.01
C GLY A 443 20.20 -13.26 39.89
N GLY A 444 20.58 -12.73 38.72
CA GLY A 444 20.80 -11.32 38.48
C GLY A 444 22.03 -10.74 39.19
N ILE A 445 22.96 -11.57 39.66
CA ILE A 445 24.10 -11.13 40.48
C ILE A 445 25.16 -10.47 39.60
N TRP A 446 25.54 -9.24 39.96
CA TRP A 446 26.68 -8.55 39.41
C TRP A 446 27.96 -8.90 40.18
N PRO A 447 29.05 -9.32 39.53
CA PRO A 447 30.32 -9.58 40.20
C PRO A 447 31.03 -8.28 40.63
N ALA A 448 31.94 -8.40 41.60
CA ALA A 448 32.91 -7.33 41.87
C ALA A 448 33.72 -7.02 40.59
N GLY A 449 34.01 -5.74 40.36
CA GLY A 449 34.63 -5.25 39.13
C GLY A 449 33.64 -4.77 38.07
N THR A 450 32.33 -5.06 38.19
CA THR A 450 31.31 -4.50 37.28
C THR A 450 31.31 -2.98 37.33
N ARG A 451 31.27 -2.35 36.15
CA ARG A 451 31.25 -0.90 36.01
C ARG A 451 29.89 -0.33 36.40
N ILE A 452 29.91 0.70 37.22
CA ILE A 452 28.72 1.34 37.78
C ILE A 452 28.99 2.84 37.93
N ALA A 453 27.94 3.66 37.85
CA ALA A 453 28.03 5.07 38.16
C ALA A 453 26.76 5.56 38.84
N ASN A 454 26.86 6.73 39.46
CA ASN A 454 25.69 7.51 39.82
C ASN A 454 25.11 8.12 38.53
N SER A 455 23.84 7.82 38.24
CA SER A 455 23.17 8.38 37.07
C SER A 455 23.08 9.91 37.16
N SER A 456 22.92 10.54 36.01
CA SER A 456 22.62 11.97 35.93
C SER A 456 21.47 12.21 34.96
N SER A 457 21.12 13.47 34.78
CA SER A 457 20.09 13.90 33.85
C SER A 457 20.57 15.05 33.00
N GLY A 458 20.02 15.13 31.80
CA GLY A 458 20.22 16.23 30.88
C GLY A 458 19.26 16.13 29.72
N ASN A 459 19.50 16.94 28.70
CA ASN A 459 18.68 16.94 27.52
C ASN A 459 19.00 15.75 26.62
N SER A 460 18.02 14.95 26.21
CA SER A 460 18.25 13.81 25.30
C SER A 460 18.48 14.22 23.84
N PHE A 461 18.33 15.51 23.53
CA PHE A 461 18.52 16.08 22.20
C PHE A 461 19.98 16.45 21.93
N LYS A 462 20.49 16.05 20.76
CA LYS A 462 21.76 16.57 20.23
C LYS A 462 21.49 17.76 19.31
N TYR A 463 21.44 18.98 19.85
CA TYR A 463 21.24 20.24 19.09
C TYR A 463 22.45 20.62 18.21
N ALA A 464 22.92 19.70 17.38
CA ALA A 464 24.15 19.84 16.62
C ALA A 464 24.00 20.63 15.31
N PHE A 465 22.78 20.85 14.82
CA PHE A 465 22.53 21.82 13.74
C PHE A 465 22.60 23.24 14.29
N TYR A 466 21.75 23.55 15.27
CA TYR A 466 21.75 24.80 16.00
C TYR A 466 20.90 24.73 17.27
N ALA A 467 21.30 25.49 18.28
CA ALA A 467 20.59 25.61 19.55
C ALA A 467 20.29 27.08 19.84
N GLY A 468 19.02 27.43 20.01
CA GLY A 468 18.66 28.78 20.42
C GLY A 468 18.80 29.83 19.32
N LEU A 469 18.67 29.44 18.05
CA LEU A 469 18.96 30.31 16.91
C LEU A 469 17.87 31.37 16.70
N HIS A 470 18.29 32.59 16.36
CA HIS A 470 17.42 33.65 15.86
C HIS A 470 17.95 34.04 14.48
N VAL A 471 17.09 34.11 13.46
CA VAL A 471 17.54 34.56 12.13
C VAL A 471 18.03 36.02 12.22
N PRO A 472 19.17 36.40 11.59
CA PRO A 472 19.65 37.77 11.67
C PRO A 472 18.64 38.79 11.12
N GLU A 473 17.93 38.45 10.05
CA GLU A 473 16.85 39.24 9.46
C GLU A 473 15.65 38.33 9.16
N VAL A 474 14.44 38.87 9.29
CA VAL A 474 13.23 38.21 8.81
C VAL A 474 13.15 38.28 7.28
N ASP A 475 12.32 37.41 6.72
CA ASP A 475 12.07 37.26 5.28
C ASP A 475 13.29 36.93 4.41
N ARG A 476 14.44 36.64 5.03
CA ARG A 476 15.69 36.25 4.38
C ARG A 476 16.08 34.81 4.71
N TRP A 477 16.70 34.13 3.74
CA TRP A 477 17.22 32.79 3.91
C TRP A 477 18.64 32.80 4.48
N TYR A 478 18.89 31.87 5.39
CA TYR A 478 20.20 31.59 5.95
C TYR A 478 20.51 30.11 5.88
N LEU A 479 21.76 29.78 5.54
CA LEU A 479 22.31 28.44 5.66
C LEU A 479 22.96 28.31 7.02
N THR A 480 22.49 27.34 7.80
CA THR A 480 23.15 26.95 9.04
C THR A 480 24.07 25.78 8.76
N THR A 481 25.27 25.78 9.35
CA THR A 481 26.21 24.66 9.27
C THR A 481 26.70 24.32 10.67
N GLY A 482 26.49 23.08 11.10
CA GLY A 482 27.02 22.51 12.33
C GLY A 482 27.71 21.17 12.05
N HIS A 483 28.25 20.56 13.10
CA HIS A 483 28.94 19.27 12.98
C HIS A 483 28.69 18.39 14.20
N ILE A 484 28.63 17.09 13.95
CA ILE A 484 28.60 16.06 14.98
C ILE A 484 29.57 14.95 14.62
N GLY A 485 30.27 14.38 15.61
CA GLY A 485 31.17 13.28 15.36
C GLY A 485 31.76 12.71 16.63
N GLY A 486 32.13 11.43 16.57
CA GLY A 486 32.74 10.73 17.69
C GLY A 486 31.74 10.35 18.77
N ILE A 487 32.09 9.32 19.54
CA ILE A 487 31.29 8.85 20.67
C ILE A 487 31.68 9.63 21.92
N ASP A 488 30.69 10.22 22.61
CA ASP A 488 30.90 10.91 23.88
C ASP A 488 31.08 9.93 25.05
N THR A 489 32.33 9.63 25.43
CA THR A 489 32.61 8.79 26.60
C THR A 489 32.65 9.57 27.92
N SER A 490 32.56 10.91 27.87
CA SER A 490 32.72 11.77 29.04
C SER A 490 31.59 11.72 30.05
N GLY A 491 30.42 11.20 29.65
CA GLY A 491 29.21 11.19 30.48
C GLY A 491 28.57 12.57 30.66
N THR A 492 29.01 13.59 29.92
CA THR A 492 28.47 14.96 29.97
C THR A 492 27.36 15.22 28.96
N ASN A 493 27.20 14.34 27.98
CA ASN A 493 26.26 14.46 26.86
C ASN A 493 26.56 15.65 25.95
N TYR A 494 27.82 15.75 25.51
CA TYR A 494 28.28 16.83 24.66
C TYR A 494 27.49 16.88 23.34
N THR A 495 27.03 18.07 22.97
CA THR A 495 26.07 18.27 21.87
C THR A 495 26.62 17.84 20.51
N SER A 496 27.91 18.05 20.27
CA SER A 496 28.59 17.74 18.99
C SER A 496 29.22 16.34 18.95
N ASN A 497 28.95 15.48 19.92
CA ASN A 497 29.35 14.07 19.87
C ASN A 497 28.11 13.18 19.95
N PHE A 498 28.15 12.02 19.31
CA PHE A 498 27.10 11.01 19.40
C PHE A 498 27.02 10.45 20.82
N ALA A 499 25.79 10.18 21.28
CA ALA A 499 25.62 9.42 22.52
C ALA A 499 26.20 8.01 22.34
N PRO A 500 26.85 7.42 23.35
CA PRO A 500 27.26 6.02 23.30
C PRO A 500 26.08 5.10 22.94
N GLY A 501 26.34 4.12 22.08
CA GLY A 501 25.32 3.19 21.56
C GLY A 501 24.60 3.66 20.28
N THR A 502 24.80 4.91 19.83
CA THR A 502 24.15 5.44 18.62
C THR A 502 24.46 4.60 17.39
N THR A 503 23.43 4.13 16.71
CA THR A 503 23.49 3.42 15.42
C THR A 503 22.67 4.16 14.35
N TYR A 504 21.56 4.76 14.77
CA TYR A 504 20.71 5.56 13.90
C TYR A 504 20.45 6.94 14.51
N VAL A 505 20.14 7.92 13.66
CA VAL A 505 19.67 9.24 14.10
C VAL A 505 18.43 9.69 13.33
N ILE A 506 17.68 10.61 13.91
CA ILE A 506 16.56 11.30 13.24
C ILE A 506 16.69 12.81 13.45
N PRO A 507 16.68 13.63 12.38
CA PRO A 507 16.58 15.08 12.48
C PRO A 507 15.26 15.53 13.12
N PHE A 508 15.33 16.54 13.98
CA PHE A 508 14.16 17.14 14.60
C PHE A 508 14.28 18.66 14.69
N TRP A 509 13.13 19.32 14.87
CA TRP A 509 13.00 20.74 15.15
C TRP A 509 12.21 20.98 16.45
N LEU A 510 12.55 22.07 17.13
CA LEU A 510 11.62 22.81 17.99
C LEU A 510 11.36 24.14 17.28
N PRO A 511 10.47 24.15 16.27
CA PRO A 511 10.24 25.32 15.45
C PRO A 511 9.43 26.35 16.25
N ASN A 512 9.75 27.62 16.04
CA ASN A 512 9.10 28.76 16.68
C ASN A 512 9.06 28.66 18.22
N PHE A 513 10.09 28.08 18.85
CA PHE A 513 10.11 27.65 20.26
C PHE A 513 9.66 28.73 21.27
N SER A 514 10.03 29.98 21.01
CA SER A 514 9.66 31.13 21.86
C SER A 514 8.38 31.84 21.44
N ASN A 515 7.75 31.49 20.32
CA ASN A 515 6.42 32.00 19.97
C ASN A 515 5.36 31.21 20.73
N ARG A 516 4.77 31.86 21.74
CA ARG A 516 3.74 31.27 22.60
C ARG A 516 2.69 32.33 22.92
N ALA A 517 1.46 31.87 23.20
CA ALA A 517 0.39 32.74 23.64
C ALA A 517 0.81 33.58 24.86
N GLY A 518 0.76 34.90 24.74
CA GLY A 518 1.17 35.85 25.78
C GLY A 518 2.68 36.15 25.85
N GLY A 519 3.50 35.60 24.94
CA GLY A 519 4.94 35.78 24.89
C GLY A 519 5.70 34.81 25.80
N TYR A 520 7.00 34.67 25.58
CA TYR A 520 7.84 33.73 26.33
C TYR A 520 9.28 34.20 26.44
N SER A 521 9.82 34.22 27.67
CA SER A 521 11.25 34.49 27.93
C SER A 521 11.79 35.77 27.25
N GLY A 522 11.00 36.84 27.23
CA GLY A 522 11.38 38.10 26.57
C GLY A 522 11.16 38.14 25.05
N HIS A 523 10.40 37.19 24.50
CA HIS A 523 9.91 37.21 23.12
C HIS A 523 8.43 37.58 23.05
N PRO A 524 8.00 38.30 21.99
CA PRO A 524 6.60 38.68 21.79
C PRO A 524 5.70 37.47 21.54
N ASP A 525 4.40 37.69 21.61
CA ASP A 525 3.43 36.82 20.98
C ASP A 525 3.21 37.30 19.53
N THR A 526 3.66 36.54 18.55
CA THR A 526 3.50 36.87 17.12
C THR A 526 2.35 36.12 16.46
N GLY A 527 1.53 35.43 17.25
CA GLY A 527 0.29 34.81 16.82
C GLY A 527 0.44 33.45 16.14
N THR A 528 -0.72 32.87 15.81
CA THR A 528 -0.86 31.52 15.24
C THR A 528 -0.59 31.45 13.73
N SER A 529 -0.40 32.59 13.07
CA SER A 529 -0.13 32.66 11.62
C SER A 529 1.36 32.80 11.28
N HIS A 530 2.22 32.99 12.27
CA HIS A 530 3.64 33.23 12.03
C HIS A 530 4.35 31.98 11.53
N LYS A 531 4.94 32.05 10.34
CA LYS A 531 5.61 30.92 9.68
C LYS A 531 7.12 30.96 9.82
N VAL A 532 7.71 29.77 9.95
CA VAL A 532 9.15 29.51 9.80
C VAL A 532 9.33 28.44 8.74
N TRP A 533 10.15 28.70 7.72
CA TRP A 533 10.48 27.76 6.66
C TRP A 533 11.83 27.12 6.92
N PHE A 534 11.92 25.84 6.55
CA PHE A 534 13.12 25.02 6.60
C PHE A 534 13.24 24.22 5.30
N THR A 535 14.47 23.99 4.83
CA THR A 535 14.75 23.11 3.69
C THR A 535 16.22 22.71 3.69
N GLY A 536 16.59 21.71 2.90
CA GLY A 536 17.96 21.21 2.75
C GLY A 536 18.57 20.69 4.05
N ALA A 537 17.74 20.15 4.96
CA ALA A 537 18.20 19.45 6.16
C ALA A 537 19.11 18.28 5.76
N SER A 538 20.38 18.32 6.16
CA SER A 538 21.40 17.37 5.71
C SER A 538 22.23 16.77 6.83
N VAL A 539 22.64 15.52 6.63
CA VAL A 539 23.58 14.76 7.46
C VAL A 539 24.58 14.08 6.53
N THR A 540 25.64 14.82 6.18
CA THR A 540 26.61 14.39 5.16
C THR A 540 27.95 14.04 5.79
N PRO A 541 28.57 12.89 5.48
CA PRO A 541 29.92 12.59 5.96
C PRO A 541 30.92 13.69 5.58
N GLU A 542 31.77 14.09 6.53
CA GLU A 542 32.83 15.10 6.34
C GLU A 542 34.21 14.42 6.46
N PRO A 543 34.71 13.76 5.39
CA PRO A 543 35.83 12.81 5.49
C PRO A 543 37.18 13.46 5.82
N LEU A 544 37.31 14.77 5.64
CA LEU A 544 38.53 15.52 5.93
C LEU A 544 38.53 16.12 7.35
N ALA A 545 37.44 15.95 8.11
CA ALA A 545 37.41 16.35 9.50
C ALA A 545 38.27 15.39 10.37
N VAL A 546 38.81 15.93 11.45
CA VAL A 546 39.60 15.17 12.43
C VAL A 546 38.99 15.29 13.82
N MET A 547 39.22 14.26 14.62
CA MET A 547 38.76 14.20 16.00
C MET A 547 39.93 13.96 16.96
N SER A 548 39.88 14.58 18.13
CA SER A 548 40.82 14.33 19.23
C SER A 548 40.06 14.14 20.53
N GLU A 549 40.47 13.16 21.34
CA GLU A 549 39.91 12.99 22.68
C GLU A 549 40.44 14.02 23.66
N VAL A 550 39.56 14.55 24.50
CA VAL A 550 39.91 15.33 25.67
C VAL A 550 40.36 14.37 26.76
N LEU A 551 41.62 14.49 27.21
CA LEU A 551 42.24 13.52 28.12
C LEU A 551 42.23 13.93 29.60
N THR A 552 41.90 15.18 29.91
CA THR A 552 41.95 15.71 31.29
C THR A 552 40.80 16.68 31.58
N GLY A 553 40.47 16.84 32.85
CA GLY A 553 39.43 17.74 33.34
C GLY A 553 38.01 17.15 33.29
N ALA A 554 37.01 17.99 33.53
CA ALA A 554 35.61 17.57 33.66
C ALA A 554 35.04 16.93 32.38
N ASP A 555 35.59 17.30 31.22
CA ASP A 555 35.15 16.85 29.89
C ASP A 555 35.97 15.66 29.35
N THR A 556 36.79 15.00 30.19
CA THR A 556 37.58 13.84 29.78
C THR A 556 36.69 12.79 29.09
N GLY A 557 37.06 12.36 27.88
CA GLY A 557 36.28 11.44 27.03
C GLY A 557 35.46 12.11 25.92
N ARG A 558 35.31 13.44 25.95
CA ARG A 558 34.73 14.22 24.85
C ARG A 558 35.62 14.14 23.61
N LYS A 559 35.05 14.22 22.41
CA LYS A 559 35.80 14.35 21.16
C LYS A 559 35.70 15.79 20.64
N ASP A 560 36.85 16.47 20.57
CA ASP A 560 36.99 17.73 19.86
C ASP A 560 37.04 17.47 18.36
N ILE A 561 36.32 18.30 17.60
CA ILE A 561 36.21 18.17 16.15
C ILE A 561 36.86 19.40 15.51
N LYS A 562 37.73 19.15 14.52
CA LYS A 562 38.21 20.19 13.61
C LYS A 562 37.83 19.83 12.18
N VAL A 563 37.43 20.84 11.41
CA VAL A 563 36.94 20.68 10.03
C VAL A 563 37.77 21.53 9.07
N PRO A 564 37.86 21.14 7.79
CA PRO A 564 38.52 21.97 6.78
C PRO A 564 37.80 23.30 6.64
N THR A 565 38.54 24.39 6.80
CA THR A 565 38.07 25.75 6.59
C THR A 565 38.95 26.38 5.53
N GLY A 566 38.34 26.74 4.40
CA GLY A 566 39.01 27.44 3.32
C GLY A 566 39.12 28.93 3.61
N ASP A 567 40.29 29.50 3.37
CA ASP A 567 40.53 30.93 3.34
C ASP A 567 40.71 31.36 1.88
N PHE A 568 39.70 32.05 1.35
CA PHE A 568 39.71 32.51 -0.04
C PHE A 568 40.80 33.55 -0.31
N ALA A 569 41.19 34.34 0.68
CA ALA A 569 42.19 35.39 0.50
C ALA A 569 43.60 34.80 0.33
N THR A 570 43.90 33.71 1.06
CA THR A 570 45.22 33.05 1.00
C THR A 570 45.25 31.81 0.11
N GLY A 571 44.09 31.26 -0.25
CA GLY A 571 43.97 29.98 -0.95
C GLY A 571 44.30 28.76 -0.09
N ALA A 572 44.48 28.95 1.23
CA ALA A 572 44.81 27.88 2.15
C ALA A 572 43.55 27.15 2.67
N VAL A 573 43.68 25.87 3.00
CA VAL A 573 42.68 25.11 3.76
C VAL A 573 43.33 24.67 5.05
N SER A 574 42.77 25.08 6.18
CA SER A 574 43.27 24.73 7.51
C SER A 574 42.21 23.98 8.32
N LEU A 575 42.63 23.19 9.31
CA LEU A 575 41.71 22.52 10.22
C LEU A 575 41.40 23.43 11.41
N ALA A 576 40.18 23.95 11.46
CA ALA A 576 39.71 24.84 12.52
C ALA A 576 38.71 24.14 13.44
N PRO A 577 38.64 24.50 14.73
CA PRO A 577 37.57 24.05 15.62
C PRO A 577 36.21 24.29 14.98
N THR A 578 35.33 23.31 15.09
CA THR A 578 33.96 23.45 14.59
C THR A 578 33.13 24.37 15.48
N GLY A 579 32.19 25.08 14.85
CA GLY A 579 31.15 25.87 15.49
C GLY A 579 29.93 25.89 14.59
N ILE A 580 28.79 26.30 15.15
CA ILE A 580 27.58 26.53 14.35
C ILE A 580 27.76 27.86 13.61
N SER A 581 27.76 27.84 12.28
CA SER A 581 27.71 29.05 11.46
C SER A 581 26.30 29.32 10.98
N ILE A 582 26.02 30.59 10.71
CA ILE A 582 24.80 31.04 10.03
C ILE A 582 25.18 32.08 8.99
N ASP A 583 25.00 31.71 7.73
CA ASP A 583 25.48 32.48 6.59
C ASP A 583 24.29 32.89 5.71
N PRO A 584 24.20 34.15 5.26
CA PRO A 584 23.14 34.57 4.36
C PRO A 584 23.26 33.87 3.00
N VAL A 585 22.12 33.55 2.40
CA VAL A 585 22.03 32.86 1.09
C VAL A 585 21.64 33.83 -0.01
#